data_AF-A0A926CP73-F1
#
_entry.id   AF-A0A926CP73-F1
#
_cell.length_a   1.000
_cell.length_b   1.000
_cell.length_c   1.000
_cell.angle_alpha   90.00
_cell.angle_beta   90.00
_cell.angle_gamma   90.00
#
_symmetry.space_group_name_H-M   'P 1'
#
loop_
_entity.id
_entity.type
_entity.pdbx_description
1 polymer ?
#
loop_
_entity_poly.entity_id
_entity_poly.type
_entity_poly.pdbx_seq_one_letter_code
_entity_poly.pdbx_strand_id
1 'polypeptide(L)'
;MMLRQSVALFAFIPVLAQAPLKPSDPAEGLEFFEKKIRPVLAESCYSCHSAQSKAVMGALLLDSRDGMRKGGSSGNSSVVPRRPDDSAILTALRYKGSIKMPPGKPLPDNVVADFEEWIRMGAPDPRTGKMAALPPP
;
A
#
# COMPACT_ATOMS: atom_id res chain seq x y z
N MET A 1 -18.13 -2.00 65.65
CA MET A 1 -18.42 -1.90 64.20
C MET A 1 -17.24 -1.23 63.51
N MET A 2 -16.41 -1.98 62.79
CA MET A 2 -15.29 -1.42 62.01
C MET A 2 -15.68 -1.37 60.53
N LEU A 3 -15.65 -0.17 59.95
CA LEU A 3 -15.98 0.09 58.55
C LEU A 3 -14.76 -0.25 57.68
N ARG A 4 -14.87 -1.28 56.84
CA ARG A 4 -13.83 -1.63 55.85
C ARG A 4 -13.93 -0.67 54.66
N GLN A 5 -12.96 0.22 54.49
CA GLN A 5 -12.84 1.03 53.29
C GLN A 5 -12.04 0.26 52.23
N SER A 6 -12.68 -0.01 51.09
CA SER A 6 -12.02 -0.57 49.91
C SER A 6 -11.37 0.56 49.12
N VAL A 7 -10.04 0.59 49.07
CA VAL A 7 -9.28 1.51 48.23
C VAL A 7 -9.24 0.94 46.81
N ALA A 8 -9.94 1.57 45.86
CA ALA A 8 -9.83 1.24 44.45
C ALA A 8 -8.64 2.02 43.84
N LEU A 9 -7.58 1.30 43.47
CA LEU A 9 -6.44 1.85 42.76
C LEU A 9 -6.80 2.04 41.28
N PHE A 10 -7.06 3.28 40.87
CA PHE A 10 -7.15 3.64 39.46
C PHE A 10 -5.73 3.74 38.87
N ALA A 11 -5.36 2.76 38.03
CA ALA A 11 -4.13 2.81 37.26
C ALA A 11 -4.24 3.92 36.19
N PHE A 12 -3.37 4.92 36.29
CA PHE A 12 -3.26 6.00 35.31
C PHE A 12 -2.51 5.48 34.07
N ILE A 13 -3.24 5.14 33.00
CA ILE A 13 -2.63 4.74 31.72
C ILE A 13 -2.21 6.03 31.01
N PRO A 14 -0.91 6.27 30.76
CA PRO A 14 -0.46 7.44 30.02
C PRO A 14 -0.90 7.29 28.56
N VAL A 15 -1.74 8.21 28.09
CA VAL A 15 -2.09 8.33 26.67
C VAL A 15 -0.85 8.82 25.93
N LEU A 16 -0.22 7.94 25.12
CA LEU A 16 0.82 8.37 24.20
C LEU A 16 0.23 9.37 23.21
N ALA A 17 0.71 10.61 23.24
CA ALA A 17 0.39 11.62 22.25
C ALA A 17 0.91 11.16 20.88
N GLN A 18 0.01 10.78 19.98
CA GLN A 18 0.35 10.56 18.58
C GLN A 18 0.65 11.92 17.95
N ALA A 19 1.88 12.12 17.47
CA ALA A 19 2.23 13.33 16.74
C ALA A 19 1.35 13.45 15.49
N PRO A 20 0.80 14.63 15.18
CA PRO A 20 0.00 14.83 13.98
C PRO A 20 0.89 14.59 12.76
N LEU A 21 0.50 13.62 11.94
CA LEU A 21 1.13 13.37 10.66
C LEU A 21 0.95 14.63 9.79
N LYS A 22 2.04 15.38 9.55
CA LYS A 22 2.02 16.44 8.54
C LYS A 22 1.54 15.84 7.21
N PRO A 23 0.56 16.46 6.53
CA PRO A 23 0.25 16.08 5.16
C PRO A 23 1.52 16.24 4.33
N SER A 24 1.97 15.17 3.68
CA SER A 24 2.96 15.27 2.61
C SER A 24 2.39 16.18 1.53
N ASP A 25 3.21 17.05 0.94
CA ASP A 25 2.77 17.89 -0.18
C ASP A 25 2.16 16.98 -1.27
N PRO A 26 0.89 17.19 -1.66
CA PRO A 26 0.26 16.41 -2.72
C PRO A 26 1.07 16.39 -4.02
N ALA A 27 1.78 17.47 -4.35
CA ALA A 27 2.61 17.54 -5.55
C ALA A 27 3.83 16.62 -5.46
N GLU A 28 4.52 16.63 -4.32
CA GLU A 28 5.68 15.77 -4.05
C GLU A 28 5.29 14.28 -4.12
N GLY A 29 4.15 13.92 -3.54
CA GLY A 29 3.65 12.55 -3.57
C GLY A 29 3.31 12.05 -4.98
N LEU A 30 2.71 12.91 -5.81
CA LEU A 30 2.42 12.57 -7.20
C LEU A 30 3.71 12.46 -8.02
N GLU A 31 4.66 13.37 -7.83
CA GLU A 31 5.97 13.30 -8.48
C GLU A 31 6.72 12.01 -8.11
N PHE A 32 6.70 11.63 -6.82
CA PHE A 32 7.27 10.37 -6.35
C PHE A 32 6.63 9.18 -7.06
N PHE A 33 5.30 9.15 -7.14
CA PHE A 33 4.57 8.10 -7.84
C PHE A 33 4.99 8.00 -9.32
N GLU A 34 5.02 9.13 -10.03
CA GLU A 34 5.37 9.16 -11.46
C GLU A 34 6.82 8.73 -11.72
N LYS A 35 7.76 9.14 -10.86
CA LYS A 35 9.19 8.87 -11.06
C LYS A 35 9.66 7.51 -10.53
N LYS A 36 9.03 7.00 -9.47
CA LYS A 36 9.53 5.82 -8.74
C LYS A 36 8.60 4.61 -8.85
N ILE A 37 7.29 4.82 -8.88
CA ILE A 37 6.32 3.74 -8.76
C ILE A 37 5.74 3.34 -10.12
N ARG A 38 5.24 4.30 -10.91
CA ARG A 38 4.61 4.02 -12.21
C ARG A 38 5.53 3.25 -13.16
N PRO A 39 6.84 3.57 -13.32
CA PRO A 39 7.71 2.85 -14.24
C PRO A 39 7.83 1.36 -13.87
N VAL A 40 7.95 1.07 -12.57
CA VAL A 40 8.04 -0.30 -12.07
C VAL A 40 6.73 -1.06 -12.25
N LEU A 41 5.58 -0.42 -11.97
CA LEU A 41 4.28 -1.01 -12.23
C LEU A 41 4.09 -1.35 -13.72
N ALA A 42 4.53 -0.45 -14.60
CA ALA A 42 4.45 -0.65 -16.05
C ALA A 42 5.34 -1.81 -16.53
N GLU A 43 6.59 -1.83 -16.10
CA GLU A 43 7.58 -2.80 -16.55
C GLU A 43 7.40 -4.20 -15.92
N SER A 44 7.03 -4.25 -14.64
CA SER A 44 7.07 -5.48 -13.84
C SER A 44 5.72 -6.03 -13.42
N CYS A 45 4.61 -5.29 -13.63
CA CYS A 45 3.30 -5.69 -13.09
C CYS A 45 2.19 -5.77 -14.15
N TYR A 46 2.11 -4.83 -15.10
CA TYR A 46 0.95 -4.72 -15.99
C TYR A 46 0.79 -5.85 -17.00
N SER A 47 1.84 -6.61 -17.31
CA SER A 47 1.71 -7.78 -18.18
C SER A 47 0.68 -8.79 -17.66
N CYS A 48 0.48 -8.85 -16.33
CA CYS A 48 -0.41 -9.80 -15.67
C CYS A 48 -1.50 -9.17 -14.79
N HIS A 49 -1.32 -7.92 -14.36
CA HIS A 49 -2.21 -7.24 -13.41
C HIS A 49 -2.72 -5.89 -13.94
N SER A 50 -3.11 -5.82 -15.20
CA SER A 50 -3.78 -4.64 -15.79
C SER A 50 -5.07 -5.03 -16.51
N ALA A 51 -5.94 -4.06 -16.76
CA ALA A 51 -7.16 -4.26 -17.53
C ALA A 51 -6.87 -4.66 -18.99
N GLN A 52 -5.65 -4.40 -19.47
CA GLN A 52 -5.19 -4.76 -20.80
C GLN A 52 -4.42 -6.10 -20.85
N SER A 53 -4.18 -6.74 -19.70
CA SER A 53 -3.56 -8.07 -19.66
C SER A 53 -4.44 -9.11 -20.38
N LYS A 54 -3.83 -10.01 -21.14
CA LYS A 54 -4.54 -11.14 -21.79
C LYS A 54 -5.32 -11.99 -20.78
N ALA A 55 -4.78 -12.13 -19.57
CA ALA A 55 -5.44 -12.74 -18.43
C ALA A 55 -5.08 -11.93 -17.17
N VAL A 56 -6.10 -11.46 -16.44
CA VAL A 56 -5.92 -10.68 -15.22
C VAL A 56 -5.68 -11.63 -14.04
N MET A 57 -4.42 -11.79 -13.65
CA MET A 57 -4.03 -12.76 -12.63
C MET A 57 -4.56 -12.34 -11.25
N GLY A 58 -5.16 -13.30 -10.54
CA GLY A 58 -5.72 -13.10 -9.21
C GLY A 58 -6.84 -12.04 -9.15
N ALA A 59 -7.48 -11.73 -10.29
CA ALA A 59 -8.46 -10.65 -10.44
C ALA A 59 -7.96 -9.29 -9.88
N LEU A 60 -6.65 -9.06 -9.90
CA LEU A 60 -6.00 -7.89 -9.33
C LEU A 60 -5.60 -6.92 -10.44
N LEU A 61 -6.01 -5.66 -10.28
CA LEU A 61 -5.67 -4.55 -11.16
C LEU A 61 -4.72 -3.58 -10.45
N LEU A 62 -3.50 -3.45 -10.96
CA LEU A 62 -2.46 -2.55 -10.46
C LEU A 62 -2.29 -1.30 -11.34
N ASP A 63 -2.98 -1.24 -12.47
CA ASP A 63 -3.00 -0.14 -13.43
C ASP A 63 -3.94 1.02 -13.03
N SER A 64 -4.71 0.86 -11.96
CA SER A 64 -5.60 1.90 -11.43
C SER A 64 -5.49 2.04 -9.91
N ARG A 65 -5.68 3.27 -9.41
CA ARG A 65 -5.69 3.55 -7.95
C ARG A 65 -6.75 2.73 -7.23
N ASP A 66 -7.96 2.67 -7.79
CA ASP A 66 -9.09 1.98 -7.16
C ASP A 66 -8.90 0.45 -7.22
N GLY A 67 -8.32 -0.08 -8.30
CA GLY A 67 -7.98 -1.50 -8.40
C GLY A 67 -7.00 -1.95 -7.32
N MET A 68 -5.92 -1.19 -7.11
CA MET A 68 -4.94 -1.49 -6.06
C MET A 68 -5.55 -1.46 -4.65
N ARG A 69 -6.43 -0.51 -4.39
CA ARG A 69 -7.10 -0.38 -3.09
C ARG A 69 -8.15 -1.45 -2.86
N LYS A 70 -8.89 -1.83 -3.91
CA LYS A 70 -9.87 -2.92 -3.85
C LYS A 70 -9.20 -4.27 -3.61
N GLY A 71 -8.04 -4.50 -4.23
CA GLY A 71 -7.40 -5.81 -4.23
C GLY A 71 -8.05 -6.79 -5.20
N GLY A 72 -7.64 -8.05 -5.11
CA GLY A 72 -8.09 -9.13 -5.99
C GLY A 72 -8.73 -10.29 -5.22
N SER A 73 -8.68 -11.49 -5.79
CA SER A 73 -9.27 -12.71 -5.22
C SER A 73 -8.65 -13.16 -3.89
N SER A 74 -7.54 -12.56 -3.45
CA SER A 74 -6.98 -12.82 -2.12
C SER A 74 -7.85 -12.27 -0.98
N GLY A 75 -8.80 -11.37 -1.28
CA GLY A 75 -9.68 -10.74 -0.29
C GLY A 75 -9.04 -9.56 0.46
N ASN A 76 -7.73 -9.33 0.29
CA ASN A 76 -7.01 -8.23 0.91
C ASN A 76 -6.77 -7.09 -0.09
N SER A 77 -6.82 -5.84 0.39
CA SER A 77 -6.35 -4.69 -0.36
C SER A 77 -4.87 -4.85 -0.72
N SER A 78 -4.52 -4.57 -1.98
CA SER A 78 -3.12 -4.62 -2.42
C SER A 78 -2.33 -3.46 -1.80
N VAL A 79 -2.94 -2.27 -1.78
CA VAL A 79 -2.39 -1.04 -1.19
C VAL A 79 -3.37 -0.46 -0.18
N VAL A 80 -2.91 -0.28 1.05
CA VAL A 80 -3.64 0.40 2.13
C VAL A 80 -2.90 1.71 2.45
N PRO A 81 -3.48 2.88 2.10
CA PRO A 81 -2.84 4.18 2.34
C PRO A 81 -2.38 4.34 3.80
N ARG A 82 -1.16 4.85 3.98
CA ARG A 82 -0.51 5.08 5.29
C ARG A 82 -0.23 3.80 6.11
N ARG A 83 -0.48 2.61 5.54
CA ARG A 83 -0.36 1.32 6.26
C ARG A 83 0.46 0.31 5.43
N PRO A 84 1.80 0.45 5.39
CA PRO A 84 2.66 -0.47 4.65
C PRO A 84 2.51 -1.93 5.10
N ASP A 85 2.44 -2.18 6.41
CA ASP A 85 2.36 -3.54 6.94
C ASP A 85 1.04 -4.25 6.62
N ASP A 86 -0.01 -3.48 6.31
CA ASP A 86 -1.32 -4.01 5.90
C ASP A 86 -1.49 -4.08 4.38
N SER A 87 -0.47 -3.70 3.61
CA SER A 87 -0.50 -3.68 2.15
C SER A 87 0.06 -4.97 1.58
N ALA A 88 -0.82 -5.81 0.99
CA ALA A 88 -0.43 -7.12 0.47
C ALA A 88 0.66 -7.06 -0.62
N ILE A 89 0.75 -5.95 -1.37
CA ILE A 89 1.78 -5.75 -2.38
C ILE A 89 3.19 -5.85 -1.79
N LEU A 90 3.43 -5.31 -0.58
CA LEU A 90 4.75 -5.36 0.04
C LEU A 90 5.12 -6.77 0.50
N THR A 91 4.17 -7.55 0.98
CA THR A 91 4.39 -8.97 1.30
C THR A 91 4.82 -9.76 0.06
N ALA A 92 4.15 -9.51 -1.07
CA ALA A 92 4.46 -10.17 -2.33
C ALA A 92 5.81 -9.74 -2.91
N LEU A 93 6.13 -8.44 -2.88
CA LEU A 93 7.41 -7.88 -3.34
C LEU A 93 8.60 -8.32 -2.49
N ARG A 94 8.40 -8.44 -1.16
CA ARG A 94 9.42 -8.92 -0.21
C ARG A 94 9.57 -10.44 -0.21
N TYR A 95 8.76 -11.17 -0.98
CA TYR A 95 8.73 -12.63 -1.03
C TYR A 95 8.45 -13.27 0.37
N LYS A 96 7.68 -12.60 1.23
CA LYS A 96 7.41 -13.03 2.63
C LYS A 96 6.10 -13.83 2.79
N GLY A 97 5.59 -14.45 1.74
CA GLY A 97 4.36 -15.24 1.76
C GLY A 97 4.30 -16.31 0.67
N SER A 98 3.12 -16.89 0.48
CA SER A 98 2.87 -17.90 -0.56
C SER A 98 2.86 -17.30 -1.97
N ILE A 99 2.47 -16.04 -2.10
CA ILE A 99 2.49 -15.28 -3.35
C ILE A 99 3.78 -14.47 -3.41
N LYS A 100 4.55 -14.66 -4.47
CA LYS A 100 5.82 -13.97 -4.74
C LYS A 100 5.70 -13.21 -6.05
N MET A 101 5.95 -11.90 -6.02
CA MET A 101 5.83 -11.03 -7.19
C MET A 101 7.01 -10.07 -7.30
N PRO A 102 7.48 -9.75 -8.52
CA PRO A 102 7.13 -10.41 -9.78
C PRO A 102 7.61 -11.88 -9.77
N PRO A 103 7.08 -12.76 -10.64
CA PRO A 103 7.57 -14.14 -10.74
C PRO A 103 9.04 -14.19 -11.18
N GLY A 104 9.75 -15.22 -10.76
CA GLY A 104 11.17 -15.40 -11.10
C GLY A 104 12.08 -14.67 -10.12
N LYS A 105 12.52 -13.45 -10.48
CA LYS A 105 13.50 -12.68 -9.70
C LYS A 105 12.81 -11.57 -8.90
N PRO A 106 13.14 -11.38 -7.61
CA PRO A 106 12.64 -10.25 -6.84
C PRO A 106 13.14 -8.92 -7.41
N LEU A 107 12.37 -7.86 -7.15
CA LEU A 107 12.82 -6.50 -7.42
C LEU A 107 14.01 -6.13 -6.52
N PRO A 108 14.85 -5.16 -6.93
CA PRO A 108 15.88 -4.61 -6.06
C PRO A 108 15.30 -4.05 -4.75
N ASP A 109 16.03 -4.18 -3.66
CA ASP A 109 15.56 -3.74 -2.33
C ASP A 109 15.20 -2.25 -2.30
N ASN A 110 15.92 -1.41 -3.04
CA ASN A 110 15.61 0.03 -3.13
C ASN A 110 14.25 0.28 -3.79
N VAL A 111 13.84 -0.55 -4.75
CA VAL A 111 12.52 -0.44 -5.39
C VAL A 111 11.44 -0.84 -4.39
N VAL A 112 11.65 -1.92 -3.63
CA VAL A 112 10.70 -2.32 -2.57
C VAL A 112 10.58 -1.23 -1.49
N ALA A 113 11.69 -0.58 -1.14
CA ALA A 113 11.71 0.56 -0.23
C ALA A 113 10.95 1.78 -0.80
N ASP A 114 11.05 2.06 -2.09
CA ASP A 114 10.28 3.12 -2.75
C ASP A 114 8.77 2.84 -2.66
N PHE A 115 8.33 1.60 -2.89
CA PHE A 115 6.92 1.20 -2.69
C PHE A 115 6.47 1.39 -1.25
N GLU A 116 7.32 1.04 -0.28
CA GLU A 116 7.02 1.20 1.13
C GLU A 116 6.84 2.67 1.51
N GLU A 117 7.78 3.52 1.08
CA GLU A 117 7.70 4.97 1.32
C GLU A 117 6.47 5.59 0.66
N TRP A 118 6.22 5.28 -0.61
CA TRP A 118 5.02 5.75 -1.30
C TRP A 118 3.73 5.39 -0.57
N ILE A 119 3.62 4.17 -0.03
CA ILE A 119 2.46 3.77 0.78
C ILE A 119 2.41 4.56 2.09
N ARG A 120 3.56 4.78 2.73
CA ARG A 120 3.71 5.56 3.96
C ARG A 120 3.28 7.03 3.76
N MET A 121 3.52 7.60 2.58
CA MET A 121 3.04 8.93 2.16
C MET A 121 1.51 8.97 1.99
N GLY A 122 0.85 7.82 1.77
CA GLY A 122 -0.59 7.72 1.56
C GLY A 122 -0.98 7.14 0.20
N ALA A 123 -0.01 6.56 -0.51
CA ALA A 123 -0.14 6.09 -1.89
C ALA A 123 -0.81 7.13 -2.83
N PRO A 124 -0.26 8.36 -2.98
CA PRO A 124 -0.76 9.32 -3.96
C PRO A 124 -0.65 8.73 -5.36
N ASP A 125 -1.75 8.77 -6.11
CA ASP A 125 -1.84 8.16 -7.44
C ASP A 125 -2.88 8.93 -8.27
N PRO A 126 -2.48 9.55 -9.40
CA PRO A 126 -3.39 10.36 -10.20
C PRO A 126 -4.35 9.51 -11.06
N ARG A 127 -4.19 8.18 -11.13
CA ARG A 127 -4.97 7.27 -11.97
C ARG A 127 -6.35 6.99 -11.36
N THR A 128 -7.19 8.02 -11.34
CA THR A 128 -8.59 7.96 -10.90
C THR A 128 -9.53 7.94 -12.12
N GLY A 129 -10.67 7.25 -12.01
CA GLY A 129 -11.69 7.23 -13.07
C GLY A 129 -11.24 6.65 -14.42
N LYS A 130 -11.92 7.05 -15.52
CA LYS A 130 -11.72 6.54 -16.89
C LYS A 130 -10.30 6.76 -17.46
N MET A 131 -9.52 7.66 -16.84
CA MET A 131 -8.12 7.95 -17.19
C MET A 131 -7.13 6.87 -16.72
N ALA A 132 -7.54 5.94 -15.86
CA ALA A 132 -6.70 4.80 -15.46
C ALA A 132 -6.39 3.83 -16.62
N ALA A 133 -7.11 3.94 -17.76
CA ALA A 133 -6.96 3.07 -18.93
C ALA A 133 -5.98 3.60 -19.99
N LEU A 134 -5.42 4.80 -19.83
CA LEU A 134 -4.46 5.33 -20.79
C LEU A 134 -3.06 4.78 -20.46
N PRO A 135 -2.40 4.09 -21.41
CA PRO A 135 -1.00 3.70 -21.24
C PRO A 135 -0.14 4.97 -21.06
N PRO A 136 1.02 4.88 -20.37
CA PRO A 136 1.98 5.98 -20.41
C PRO A 136 2.34 6.31 -21.87
N PRO A 137 2.65 7.58 -22.19
CA PRO A 137 3.16 7.95 -23.50
C PRO A 137 4.44 7.18 -23.85
#